data_AF-A0A832J463-F1
#
_entry.id   AF-A0A832J463-F1
#
_cell.length_a   1.000
_cell.length_b   1.000
_cell.length_c   1.000
_cell.angle_alpha   90.00
_cell.angle_beta   90.00
_cell.angle_gamma   90.00
#
_symmetry.space_group_name_H-M   'P 1'
#
loop_
_entity.id
_entity.type
_entity.pdbx_description
1 polymer ?
#
loop_
_entity_poly.entity_id
_entity_poly.type
_entity_poly.pdbx_seq_one_letter_code
_entity_poly.pdbx_strand_id
1 'polypeptide(L)'
;LYTRAAKHYTGRATVPVLWDMKQNVMVNNESADILRMFNSAFRDLSPATIDLYPTQLAEEIDEMAHWLYNSLNNGVYKAGFASSQIAYNEAVKDVFLALDKLEIRLSDGRPFLMGTHLTEADIRLFVTLIRFDVAYHGLFKTNLKRIADYPAIQTYMEQLLNIPEIAKTVNLDHIKAGYYSIKALNPSGIIPKGPLEIEQLVKAAKKNAA
;
A
#
# COMPACT_ATOMS: atom_id res chain seq x y z
N LEU A 1 -15.54 14.93 10.56
CA LEU A 1 -14.90 15.73 9.48
C LEU A 1 -15.78 15.83 8.24
N TYR A 2 -16.17 14.72 7.61
CA TYR A 2 -17.04 14.73 6.41
C TYR A 2 -18.36 15.51 6.60
N THR A 3 -19.12 15.22 7.67
CA THR A 3 -20.36 15.96 7.99
C THR A 3 -20.12 17.43 8.39
N ARG A 4 -18.89 17.76 8.84
CA ARG A 4 -18.46 19.14 9.14
C ARG A 4 -18.16 19.91 7.84
N ALA A 5 -17.59 19.25 6.83
CA ALA A 5 -17.35 19.85 5.51
C ALA A 5 -18.63 19.96 4.67
N ALA A 6 -19.51 18.97 4.74
CA ALA A 6 -20.77 18.95 4.02
C ALA A 6 -21.87 18.31 4.90
N LYS A 7 -22.82 19.14 5.37
CA LYS A 7 -23.88 18.75 6.31
C LYS A 7 -24.71 17.55 5.85
N HIS A 8 -24.86 17.39 4.53
CA HIS A 8 -25.66 16.34 3.89
C HIS A 8 -24.80 15.27 3.20
N TYR A 9 -23.55 15.07 3.62
CA TYR A 9 -22.69 14.03 3.04
C TYR A 9 -23.27 12.62 3.26
N THR A 10 -23.46 11.88 2.18
CA THR A 10 -24.00 10.50 2.17
C THR A 10 -23.01 9.46 1.62
N GLY A 11 -21.79 9.87 1.28
CA GLY A 11 -20.75 8.97 0.77
C GLY A 11 -20.04 8.16 1.87
N ARG A 12 -19.04 7.37 1.47
CA ARG A 12 -18.19 6.63 2.41
C ARG A 12 -17.13 7.55 3.01
N ALA A 13 -17.10 7.67 4.34
CA ALA A 13 -16.00 8.33 5.02
C ALA A 13 -14.71 7.50 4.90
N THR A 14 -13.74 7.98 4.13
CA THR A 14 -12.45 7.33 3.89
C THR A 14 -11.30 8.11 4.54
N VAL A 15 -10.16 7.44 4.70
CA VAL A 15 -8.85 8.04 4.95
C VAL A 15 -7.93 7.75 3.76
N PRO A 16 -6.93 8.60 3.46
CA PRO A 16 -6.57 9.85 4.16
C PRO A 16 -7.55 11.01 3.90
N VAL A 17 -7.44 12.07 4.71
CA VAL A 17 -8.13 13.34 4.52
C VAL A 17 -7.12 14.47 4.67
N LEU A 18 -6.99 15.31 3.64
CA LEU A 18 -6.29 16.58 3.70
C LEU A 18 -7.30 17.67 4.10
N TRP A 19 -7.05 18.35 5.22
CA TRP A 19 -7.97 19.30 5.83
C TRP A 19 -7.34 20.69 5.95
N ASP A 20 -8.08 21.72 5.52
CA ASP A 20 -7.69 23.12 5.75
C ASP A 20 -8.23 23.56 7.11
N MET A 21 -7.35 23.75 8.08
CA MET A 21 -7.73 24.22 9.42
C MET A 21 -8.13 25.70 9.46
N LYS A 22 -7.66 26.53 8.54
CA LYS A 22 -7.95 27.96 8.48
C LYS A 22 -9.34 28.21 7.89
N GLN A 23 -9.65 27.58 6.77
CA GLN A 23 -10.97 27.69 6.13
C GLN A 23 -11.98 26.68 6.66
N ASN A 24 -11.51 25.69 7.43
CA ASN A 24 -12.32 24.66 8.03
C ASN A 24 -13.10 23.81 6.99
N VAL A 25 -12.40 23.43 5.91
CA VAL A 25 -12.94 22.64 4.80
C VAL A 25 -12.05 21.44 4.48
N MET A 26 -12.63 20.44 3.83
CA MET A 26 -11.88 19.32 3.26
C MET A 26 -11.25 19.77 1.94
N VAL A 27 -9.94 19.59 1.81
CA VAL A 27 -9.21 19.90 0.57
C VAL A 27 -9.28 18.73 -0.39
N ASN A 28 -8.94 17.53 0.08
CA ASN A 28 -8.94 16.31 -0.73
C ASN A 28 -9.05 15.07 0.18
N ASN A 29 -9.61 13.98 -0.34
CA ASN A 29 -9.64 12.65 0.28
C ASN A 29 -9.20 11.51 -0.66
N GLU A 30 -8.68 11.83 -1.84
CA GLU A 30 -8.05 10.92 -2.78
C GLU A 30 -6.55 10.85 -2.49
N SER A 31 -6.09 9.67 -2.08
CA SER A 31 -4.70 9.43 -1.66
C SER A 31 -3.68 9.69 -2.77
N ALA A 32 -3.99 9.37 -4.03
CA ALA A 32 -3.07 9.56 -5.15
C ALA A 32 -2.85 11.05 -5.42
N ASP A 33 -3.92 11.85 -5.37
CA ASP A 33 -3.84 13.30 -5.55
C ASP A 33 -3.07 13.95 -4.41
N ILE A 34 -3.37 13.57 -3.15
CA ILE A 34 -2.68 14.10 -1.97
C ILE A 34 -1.18 13.81 -2.03
N LEU A 35 -0.78 12.61 -2.48
CA LEU A 35 0.63 12.25 -2.68
C LEU A 35 1.31 13.21 -3.67
N ARG A 36 0.68 13.51 -4.80
CA ARG A 36 1.21 14.44 -5.80
C ARG A 36 1.23 15.89 -5.31
N MET A 37 0.22 16.32 -4.55
CA MET A 37 0.22 17.62 -3.89
C MET A 37 1.45 17.74 -2.96
N PHE A 38 1.72 16.72 -2.15
CA PHE A 38 2.89 16.73 -1.26
C PHE A 38 4.22 16.65 -2.00
N ASN A 39 4.28 16.03 -3.17
CA ASN A 39 5.50 15.94 -3.98
C ASN A 39 6.00 17.32 -4.49
N SER A 40 5.11 18.28 -4.74
CA SER A 40 5.49 19.54 -5.41
C SER A 40 5.03 20.82 -4.71
N ALA A 41 3.87 20.84 -4.05
CA ALA A 41 3.24 22.09 -3.59
C ALA A 41 4.02 22.85 -2.50
N PHE A 42 4.98 22.19 -1.84
CA PHE A 42 5.74 22.76 -0.73
C PHE A 42 7.24 22.90 -1.01
N ARG A 43 7.68 22.72 -2.27
CA ARG A 43 9.13 22.76 -2.62
C ARG A 43 9.79 24.10 -2.31
N ASP A 44 9.06 25.20 -2.42
CA ASP A 44 9.56 26.54 -2.06
C ASP A 44 9.72 26.74 -0.54
N LEU A 45 8.99 25.97 0.27
CA LEU A 45 9.06 26.04 1.74
C LEU A 45 10.06 25.04 2.33
N SER A 46 10.29 23.92 1.63
CA SER A 46 11.24 22.89 2.01
C SER A 46 11.85 22.32 0.73
N PRO A 47 13.12 22.60 0.43
CA PRO A 47 13.80 22.05 -0.75
C PRO A 47 14.06 20.56 -0.54
N ALA A 48 13.00 19.76 -0.69
CA ALA A 48 13.08 18.31 -0.67
C ALA A 48 13.93 17.84 -1.84
N THR A 49 14.91 17.00 -1.56
CA THR A 49 15.80 16.40 -2.56
C THR A 49 15.17 15.22 -3.29
N ILE A 50 14.05 14.71 -2.77
CA ILE A 50 13.32 13.59 -3.35
C ILE A 50 12.22 14.12 -4.28
N ASP A 51 12.15 13.54 -5.47
CA ASP A 51 11.03 13.71 -6.39
C ASP A 51 10.47 12.33 -6.74
N LEU A 52 9.26 12.05 -6.27
CA LEU A 52 8.58 10.78 -6.49
C LEU A 52 7.84 10.74 -7.83
N TYR A 53 7.76 11.87 -8.54
CA TYR A 53 7.10 11.99 -9.84
C TYR A 53 7.91 12.89 -10.79
N PRO A 54 9.16 12.52 -11.11
CA PRO A 54 9.99 13.30 -12.03
C PRO A 54 9.39 13.28 -13.43
N THR A 55 9.37 14.43 -14.10
CA THR A 55 8.71 14.62 -15.41
C THR A 55 9.18 13.63 -16.47
N GLN A 56 10.46 13.23 -16.44
CA GLN A 56 11.04 12.30 -17.41
C GLN A 56 10.51 10.87 -17.28
N LEU A 57 9.94 10.50 -16.12
CA LEU A 57 9.39 9.17 -15.85
C LEU A 57 7.86 9.19 -15.70
N ALA A 58 7.21 10.35 -15.86
CA ALA A 58 5.81 10.56 -15.53
C ALA A 58 4.87 9.54 -16.20
N GLU A 59 5.06 9.30 -17.51
CA GLU A 59 4.25 8.34 -18.28
C GLU A 59 4.43 6.90 -17.76
N GLU A 60 5.68 6.45 -17.57
CA GLU A 60 5.95 5.10 -17.05
C GLU A 60 5.39 4.92 -15.63
N ILE A 61 5.46 5.97 -14.80
CA ILE A 61 4.89 5.98 -13.44
C ILE A 61 3.38 5.88 -13.50
N ASP A 62 2.71 6.65 -14.36
CA ASP A 62 1.26 6.61 -14.51
C ASP A 62 0.77 5.23 -14.97
N GLU A 63 1.43 4.65 -15.98
CA GLU A 63 1.12 3.31 -16.47
C GLU A 63 1.29 2.24 -15.40
N MET A 64 2.44 2.25 -14.72
CA MET A 64 2.74 1.30 -13.65
C MET A 64 1.77 1.45 -12.49
N ALA A 65 1.49 2.68 -12.05
CA ALA A 65 0.62 2.91 -10.91
C ALA A 65 -0.85 2.56 -11.22
N HIS A 66 -1.29 2.80 -12.45
CA HIS A 66 -2.61 2.36 -12.93
C HIS A 66 -2.72 0.83 -12.96
N TRP A 67 -1.71 0.15 -13.51
CA TRP A 67 -1.64 -1.31 -13.53
C TRP A 67 -1.63 -1.91 -12.12
N LEU A 68 -0.76 -1.40 -11.24
CA LEU A 68 -0.68 -1.81 -9.82
C LEU A 68 -2.02 -1.63 -9.12
N TYR A 69 -2.72 -0.53 -9.35
CA TYR A 69 -4.02 -0.28 -8.75
C TYR A 69 -5.05 -1.35 -9.16
N ASN A 70 -5.20 -1.57 -10.46
CA ASN A 70 -6.23 -2.45 -10.99
C ASN A 70 -5.97 -3.93 -10.70
N SER A 71 -4.72 -4.37 -10.84
CA SER A 71 -4.35 -5.78 -10.79
C SER A 71 -3.94 -6.25 -9.40
N LEU A 72 -3.45 -5.37 -8.51
CA LEU A 72 -2.92 -5.77 -7.22
C LEU A 72 -3.56 -5.03 -6.04
N ASN A 73 -3.41 -3.70 -5.97
CA ASN A 73 -3.80 -2.91 -4.78
C ASN A 73 -5.31 -3.00 -4.51
N ASN A 74 -6.13 -2.87 -5.57
CA ASN A 74 -7.57 -3.11 -5.48
C ASN A 74 -7.91 -4.61 -5.66
N GLY A 75 -7.05 -5.37 -6.33
CA GLY A 75 -7.22 -6.80 -6.57
C GLY A 75 -7.40 -7.62 -5.29
N VAL A 76 -6.57 -7.37 -4.27
CA VAL A 76 -6.68 -8.06 -2.97
C VAL A 76 -8.02 -7.76 -2.27
N TYR A 77 -8.57 -6.55 -2.43
CA TYR A 77 -9.89 -6.20 -1.89
C TYR A 77 -11.02 -6.85 -2.69
N LYS A 78 -10.91 -6.92 -4.03
CA LYS A 78 -11.88 -7.66 -4.85
C LYS A 78 -11.95 -9.13 -4.44
N ALA A 79 -10.81 -9.75 -4.16
CA ALA A 79 -10.77 -11.12 -3.65
C ALA A 79 -11.39 -11.22 -2.25
N GLY A 80 -10.95 -10.37 -1.31
CA GLY A 80 -11.39 -10.44 0.08
C GLY A 80 -12.88 -10.18 0.29
N PHE A 81 -13.50 -9.33 -0.53
CA PHE A 81 -14.92 -8.96 -0.45
C PHE A 81 -15.78 -9.60 -1.53
N ALA A 82 -15.25 -10.58 -2.28
CA ALA A 82 -16.03 -11.29 -3.29
C ALA A 82 -17.27 -11.95 -2.68
N SER A 83 -18.43 -11.72 -3.31
CA SER A 83 -19.72 -12.31 -2.89
C SER A 83 -20.05 -13.62 -3.60
N SER A 84 -19.18 -14.10 -4.49
CA SER A 84 -19.33 -15.37 -5.21
C SER A 84 -17.98 -16.04 -5.42
N GLN A 85 -17.99 -17.37 -5.56
CA GLN A 85 -16.78 -18.16 -5.81
C GLN A 85 -16.12 -17.78 -7.15
N ILE A 86 -16.91 -17.46 -8.17
CA ILE A 86 -16.41 -17.08 -9.50
C ILE A 86 -15.64 -15.76 -9.40
N ALA A 87 -16.25 -14.74 -8.78
CA ALA A 87 -15.61 -13.43 -8.60
C ALA A 87 -14.33 -13.52 -7.76
N TYR A 88 -14.34 -14.36 -6.71
CA TYR A 88 -13.15 -14.65 -5.93
C TYR A 88 -12.05 -15.31 -6.78
N ASN A 89 -12.39 -16.36 -7.53
CA ASN A 89 -11.44 -17.10 -8.36
C ASN A 89 -10.77 -16.21 -9.42
N GLU A 90 -11.53 -15.31 -10.05
CA GLU A 90 -10.99 -14.34 -11.00
C GLU A 90 -10.07 -13.34 -10.31
N ALA A 91 -10.52 -12.72 -9.22
CA ALA A 91 -9.74 -11.71 -8.51
C ALA A 91 -8.43 -12.26 -7.93
N VAL A 92 -8.46 -13.45 -7.31
CA VAL A 92 -7.26 -14.07 -6.73
C VAL A 92 -6.29 -14.47 -7.83
N LYS A 93 -6.77 -14.99 -8.96
CA LYS A 93 -5.93 -15.32 -10.12
C LYS A 93 -5.21 -14.07 -10.63
N ASP A 94 -5.92 -12.96 -10.82
CA ASP A 94 -5.33 -11.72 -11.32
C ASP A 94 -4.28 -11.14 -10.37
N VAL A 95 -4.51 -11.23 -9.05
CA VAL A 95 -3.52 -10.83 -8.03
C VAL A 95 -2.23 -11.62 -8.19
N PHE A 96 -2.31 -12.95 -8.30
CA PHE A 96 -1.10 -13.78 -8.40
C PHE A 96 -0.41 -13.66 -9.76
N LEU A 97 -1.14 -13.44 -10.85
CA LEU A 97 -0.53 -13.07 -12.14
C LEU A 97 0.24 -11.73 -12.04
N ALA A 98 -0.28 -10.77 -11.26
CA ALA A 98 0.40 -9.50 -11.04
C ALA A 98 1.67 -9.66 -10.18
N LEU A 99 1.61 -10.47 -9.12
CA LEU A 99 2.78 -10.80 -8.30
C LEU A 99 3.84 -11.54 -9.11
N ASP A 100 3.47 -12.54 -9.91
CA ASP A 100 4.41 -13.26 -10.77
C ASP A 100 5.09 -12.33 -11.79
N LYS A 101 4.35 -11.36 -12.36
CA LYS A 101 4.93 -10.34 -13.24
C LYS A 101 5.89 -9.39 -12.50
N LEU A 102 5.57 -9.01 -11.26
CA LEU A 102 6.47 -8.19 -10.43
C LEU A 102 7.74 -8.95 -10.07
N GLU A 103 7.63 -10.23 -9.70
CA GLU A 103 8.78 -11.08 -9.40
C GLU A 103 9.73 -11.14 -10.59
N ILE A 104 9.21 -11.35 -11.80
CA ILE A 104 10.02 -11.34 -13.03
C ILE A 104 10.66 -9.95 -13.23
N ARG A 105 9.90 -8.86 -13.10
CA ARG A 105 10.43 -7.49 -13.30
C ARG A 105 11.56 -7.17 -12.33
N LEU A 106 11.46 -7.62 -11.07
CA LEU A 106 12.41 -7.32 -10.00
C LEU A 106 13.57 -8.33 -9.95
N SER A 107 13.48 -9.44 -10.70
CA SER A 107 14.49 -10.51 -10.69
C SER A 107 15.89 -10.10 -11.17
N ASP A 108 16.02 -8.95 -11.85
CA ASP A 108 17.32 -8.40 -12.24
C ASP A 108 18.05 -7.65 -11.11
N GLY A 109 17.44 -7.60 -9.91
CA GLY A 109 18.01 -6.96 -8.73
C GLY A 109 17.93 -5.44 -8.74
N ARG A 110 17.12 -4.85 -9.63
CA ARG A 110 16.88 -3.40 -9.61
C ARG A 110 16.32 -2.96 -8.24
N PRO A 111 16.74 -1.79 -7.73
CA PRO A 111 16.28 -1.33 -6.42
C PRO A 111 14.82 -0.85 -6.45
N PHE A 112 14.33 -0.32 -7.58
CA PHE A 112 12.99 0.27 -7.71
C PHE A 112 12.30 -0.13 -9.01
N LEU A 113 10.99 0.10 -9.10
CA LEU A 113 10.18 -0.20 -10.27
C LEU A 113 10.69 0.51 -11.53
N MET A 114 11.21 1.74 -11.40
CA MET A 114 11.81 2.55 -12.48
C MET A 114 13.34 2.50 -12.48
N GLY A 115 13.89 1.31 -12.22
CA GLY A 115 15.34 1.09 -12.18
C GLY A 115 15.92 1.62 -10.88
N THR A 116 16.70 2.70 -10.95
CA THR A 116 17.39 3.31 -9.81
C THR A 116 16.62 4.45 -9.14
N HIS A 117 15.47 4.85 -9.68
CA HIS A 117 14.68 5.96 -9.17
C HIS A 117 13.54 5.47 -8.28
N LEU A 118 13.52 5.94 -7.02
CA LEU A 118 12.37 5.77 -6.13
C LEU A 118 11.23 6.70 -6.61
N THR A 119 10.04 6.13 -6.83
CA THR A 119 8.87 6.84 -7.36
C THR A 119 7.62 6.60 -6.51
N GLU A 120 6.54 7.32 -6.82
CA GLU A 120 5.24 7.07 -6.17
C GLU A 120 4.71 5.66 -6.43
N ALA A 121 5.08 5.02 -7.54
CA ALA A 121 4.69 3.64 -7.84
C ALA A 121 5.26 2.67 -6.80
N ASP A 122 6.50 2.89 -6.37
CA ASP A 122 7.16 2.06 -5.36
C ASP A 122 6.46 2.16 -4.00
N ILE A 123 6.10 3.39 -3.60
CA ILE A 123 5.37 3.65 -2.37
C ILE A 123 3.99 2.97 -2.41
N ARG A 124 3.28 3.07 -3.54
CA ARG A 124 1.96 2.46 -3.73
C ARG A 124 2.04 0.93 -3.67
N LEU A 125 3.07 0.32 -4.25
CA LEU A 125 3.30 -1.11 -4.17
C LEU A 125 3.67 -1.55 -2.75
N PHE A 126 4.61 -0.86 -2.10
CA PHE A 126 5.10 -1.19 -0.76
C PHE A 126 3.98 -1.30 0.27
N VAL A 127 3.04 -0.33 0.25
CA VAL A 127 1.89 -0.31 1.16
C VAL A 127 1.07 -1.59 1.04
N THR A 128 0.95 -2.16 -0.15
CA THR A 128 0.28 -3.46 -0.37
C THR A 128 1.15 -4.63 0.11
N LEU A 129 2.43 -4.66 -0.26
CA LEU A 129 3.33 -5.78 0.08
C LEU A 129 3.47 -5.96 1.60
N ILE A 130 3.72 -4.88 2.35
CA ILE A 130 3.92 -4.95 3.81
C ILE A 130 2.67 -5.41 4.58
N ARG A 131 1.49 -5.36 3.94
CA ARG A 131 0.21 -5.81 4.49
C ARG A 131 -0.18 -7.21 4.03
N PHE A 132 0.48 -7.75 3.02
CA PHE A 132 0.03 -8.95 2.33
C PHE A 132 0.03 -10.16 3.25
N ASP A 133 1.19 -10.54 3.79
CA ASP A 133 1.31 -11.74 4.62
C ASP A 133 0.60 -11.58 5.98
N VAL A 134 0.52 -10.35 6.49
CA VAL A 134 -0.05 -10.05 7.81
C VAL A 134 -1.57 -9.92 7.81
N ALA A 135 -2.20 -9.65 6.66
CA ALA A 135 -3.63 -9.41 6.56
C ALA A 135 -4.25 -10.04 5.31
N TYR A 136 -3.80 -9.68 4.10
CA TYR A 136 -4.48 -10.10 2.86
C TYR A 136 -4.45 -11.62 2.67
N HIS A 137 -3.28 -12.23 2.87
CA HIS A 137 -3.06 -13.66 2.72
C HIS A 137 -4.09 -14.47 3.52
N GLY A 138 -4.26 -14.16 4.80
CA GLY A 138 -5.24 -14.83 5.65
C GLY A 138 -6.66 -14.31 5.45
N LEU A 139 -6.91 -13.05 5.78
CA LEU A 139 -8.26 -12.49 5.89
C LEU A 139 -8.97 -12.39 4.53
N PHE A 140 -8.25 -11.97 3.50
CA PHE A 140 -8.79 -11.85 2.13
C PHE A 140 -8.64 -13.14 1.32
N LYS A 141 -8.08 -14.20 1.93
CA LYS A 141 -7.85 -15.50 1.32
C LYS A 141 -6.94 -15.43 0.09
N THR A 142 -6.10 -14.41 -0.05
CA THR A 142 -5.12 -14.34 -1.14
C THR A 142 -3.91 -15.22 -0.82
N ASN A 143 -4.13 -16.54 -0.76
CA ASN A 143 -3.25 -17.50 -0.07
C ASN A 143 -2.62 -18.57 -0.97
N LEU A 144 -2.41 -18.30 -2.26
CA LEU A 144 -1.68 -19.24 -3.12
C LEU A 144 -0.18 -19.26 -2.78
N LYS A 145 0.38 -18.10 -2.43
CA LYS A 145 1.76 -17.89 -1.95
C LYS A 145 1.80 -16.66 -1.03
N ARG A 146 2.78 -16.59 -0.14
CA ARG A 146 3.13 -15.40 0.64
C ARG A 146 4.09 -14.51 -0.15
N ILE A 147 4.24 -13.25 0.23
CA ILE A 147 5.32 -12.38 -0.27
C ILE A 147 6.68 -12.97 0.10
N ALA A 148 6.79 -13.57 1.29
CA ALA A 148 8.00 -14.29 1.69
C ALA A 148 8.41 -15.44 0.75
N ASP A 149 7.50 -15.94 -0.09
CA ASP A 149 7.76 -17.01 -1.07
C ASP A 149 8.17 -16.45 -2.46
N TYR A 150 8.31 -15.12 -2.60
CA TYR A 150 8.76 -14.40 -3.80
C TYR A 150 10.11 -13.70 -3.52
N PRO A 151 11.26 -14.33 -3.83
CA PRO A 151 12.57 -13.81 -3.44
C PRO A 151 12.88 -12.39 -3.91
N ALA A 152 12.55 -12.04 -5.16
CA ALA A 152 12.83 -10.70 -5.68
C ALA A 152 11.90 -9.65 -5.05
N ILE A 153 10.60 -9.95 -4.92
CA ILE A 153 9.64 -9.06 -4.25
C ILE A 153 9.99 -8.89 -2.77
N GLN A 154 10.36 -9.97 -2.06
CA GLN A 154 10.77 -9.92 -0.66
C GLN A 154 11.97 -9.00 -0.48
N THR A 155 13.01 -9.17 -1.30
CA THR A 155 14.21 -8.31 -1.28
C THR A 155 13.86 -6.85 -1.54
N TYR A 156 13.02 -6.59 -2.55
CA TYR A 156 12.52 -5.26 -2.88
C TYR A 156 11.73 -4.62 -1.72
N MET A 157 10.84 -5.37 -1.07
CA MET A 157 10.06 -4.90 0.08
C MET A 157 10.96 -4.56 1.26
N GLU A 158 11.95 -5.40 1.56
CA GLU A 158 12.92 -5.18 2.62
C GLU A 158 13.77 -3.93 2.35
N GLN A 159 14.18 -3.70 1.11
CA GLN A 159 14.93 -2.52 0.74
C GLN A 159 14.15 -1.22 0.99
N LEU A 160 12.86 -1.18 0.62
CA LEU A 160 11.99 -0.03 0.93
C LEU A 160 11.77 0.11 2.43
N LEU A 161 11.58 -0.99 3.14
CA LEU A 161 11.42 -0.99 4.59
C LEU A 161 12.68 -0.51 5.31
N ASN A 162 13.88 -0.69 4.73
CA ASN A 162 15.14 -0.22 5.27
C ASN A 162 15.35 1.31 5.10
N ILE A 163 14.49 2.01 4.36
CA ILE A 163 14.46 3.47 4.36
C ILE A 163 13.92 3.93 5.73
N PRO A 164 14.70 4.67 6.55
CA PRO A 164 14.33 4.99 7.94
C PRO A 164 12.96 5.66 8.09
N GLU A 165 12.64 6.57 7.18
CA GLU A 165 11.38 7.32 7.14
C GLU A 165 10.20 6.39 6.86
N ILE A 166 10.35 5.42 5.96
CA ILE A 166 9.32 4.41 5.66
C ILE A 166 9.15 3.47 6.86
N ALA A 167 10.24 2.95 7.43
CA ALA A 167 10.20 2.04 8.59
C ALA A 167 9.36 2.61 9.74
N LYS A 168 9.55 3.91 10.03
CA LYS A 168 8.82 4.64 11.08
C LYS A 168 7.30 4.65 10.87
N THR A 169 6.82 4.60 9.62
CA THR A 169 5.38 4.62 9.30
C THR A 169 4.67 3.27 9.48
N VAL A 170 5.41 2.16 9.52
CA VAL A 170 4.80 0.82 9.55
C VAL A 170 4.40 0.46 10.98
N ASN A 171 3.11 0.22 11.21
CA ASN A 171 2.59 -0.27 12.49
C ASN A 171 1.75 -1.54 12.27
N LEU A 172 2.36 -2.70 12.53
CA LEU A 172 1.72 -3.99 12.29
C LEU A 172 0.52 -4.26 13.21
N ASP A 173 0.56 -3.75 14.46
CA ASP A 173 -0.58 -3.87 15.37
C ASP A 173 -1.79 -3.11 14.84
N HIS A 174 -1.59 -1.88 14.35
CA HIS A 174 -2.65 -1.08 13.74
C HIS A 174 -3.15 -1.71 12.42
N ILE A 175 -2.25 -2.26 11.61
CA ILE A 175 -2.63 -2.97 10.38
C ILE A 175 -3.52 -4.17 10.72
N LYS A 176 -3.06 -5.06 11.62
CA LYS A 176 -3.80 -6.26 12.01
C LYS A 176 -5.13 -5.90 12.68
N ALA A 177 -5.13 -4.97 13.64
CA ALA A 177 -6.35 -4.50 14.28
C ALA A 177 -7.35 -3.92 13.27
N GLY A 178 -6.88 -3.13 12.29
CA GLY A 178 -7.71 -2.57 11.23
C GLY A 178 -8.40 -3.66 10.40
N TYR A 179 -7.63 -4.56 9.79
CA TYR A 179 -8.18 -5.61 8.92
C TYR A 179 -9.03 -6.63 9.68
N TYR A 180 -8.52 -7.19 10.79
CA TYR A 180 -9.25 -8.22 11.52
C TYR A 180 -10.46 -7.69 12.29
N SER A 181 -10.66 -6.36 12.35
CA SER A 181 -11.92 -5.76 12.84
C SER A 181 -13.08 -5.82 11.84
N ILE A 182 -12.82 -6.15 10.55
CA ILE A 182 -13.85 -6.18 9.49
C ILE A 182 -14.84 -7.32 9.78
N LYS A 183 -15.96 -6.99 10.42
CA LYS A 183 -16.96 -7.96 10.90
C LYS A 183 -17.53 -8.87 9.82
N ALA A 184 -17.68 -8.36 8.60
CA ALA A 184 -18.16 -9.15 7.45
C ALA A 184 -17.21 -10.31 7.09
N LEU A 185 -15.91 -10.16 7.37
CA LEU A 185 -14.88 -11.15 7.03
C LEU A 185 -14.37 -11.92 8.26
N ASN A 186 -14.40 -11.29 9.43
CA ASN A 186 -13.96 -11.88 10.71
C ASN A 186 -14.97 -11.56 11.84
N PRO A 187 -16.09 -12.30 11.94
CA PRO A 187 -17.13 -12.01 12.93
C PRO A 187 -16.63 -12.09 14.39
N SER A 188 -15.75 -13.04 14.69
CA SER A 188 -15.18 -13.24 16.03
C SER A 188 -14.26 -12.11 16.47
N GLY A 189 -13.68 -11.36 15.52
CA GLY A 189 -12.70 -10.30 15.81
C GLY A 189 -11.36 -10.82 16.33
N ILE A 190 -11.10 -12.13 16.23
CA ILE A 190 -9.82 -12.70 16.66
C ILE A 190 -8.72 -12.23 15.70
N ILE A 191 -7.63 -11.74 16.28
CA ILE A 191 -6.45 -11.27 15.55
C ILE A 191 -5.37 -12.35 15.64
N PRO A 192 -4.81 -12.84 14.52
CA PRO A 192 -3.76 -13.85 14.56
C PRO A 192 -2.47 -13.29 15.16
N LYS A 193 -1.70 -14.15 15.84
CA LYS A 193 -0.37 -13.76 16.35
C LYS A 193 0.68 -13.65 15.26
N GLY A 194 0.65 -14.50 14.23
CA GLY A 194 1.65 -14.45 13.15
C GLY A 194 1.36 -13.39 12.08
N PRO A 195 2.18 -13.37 11.00
CA PRO A 195 3.47 -14.08 10.88
C PRO A 195 4.57 -13.42 11.72
N LEU A 196 5.40 -14.22 12.40
CA LEU A 196 6.46 -13.73 13.29
C LEU A 196 7.62 -13.10 12.51
N GLU A 197 7.87 -13.60 11.30
CA GLU A 197 8.99 -13.16 10.46
C GLU A 197 8.86 -11.69 10.08
N ILE A 198 7.65 -11.24 9.69
CA ILE A 198 7.38 -9.84 9.34
C ILE A 198 7.47 -8.93 10.57
N GLU A 199 7.03 -9.40 11.75
CA GLU A 199 7.19 -8.65 13.00
C GLU A 199 8.66 -8.43 13.36
N GLN A 200 9.49 -9.46 13.20
CA GLN A 200 10.93 -9.36 13.41
C GLN A 200 11.58 -8.42 12.40
N LEU A 201 11.20 -8.54 11.13
CA LEU A 201 11.69 -7.70 10.04
C LEU A 201 11.41 -6.21 10.30
N VAL A 202 10.16 -5.85 10.63
CA VAL A 202 9.79 -4.44 10.92
C VAL A 202 10.50 -3.93 12.17
N LYS A 203 10.66 -4.76 13.21
CA LYS A 203 11.42 -4.37 14.42
C LYS A 203 12.89 -4.11 14.11
N ALA A 204 13.51 -4.96 13.30
CA ALA A 204 14.91 -4.78 12.87
C ALA A 204 15.09 -3.49 12.07
N ALA A 205 14.24 -3.25 11.06
CA ALA A 205 14.28 -2.03 10.26
C ALA A 205 14.12 -0.75 11.11
N LYS A 206 13.19 -0.75 12.07
CA LYS A 206 13.01 0.37 13.00
C LYS A 206 14.20 0.59 13.92
N LYS A 207 14.85 -0.48 14.38
CA LYS A 207 16.05 -0.37 15.21
C LYS A 207 17.22 0.25 14.45
N ASN A 208 17.37 -0.08 13.16
CA ASN A 208 18.41 0.49 12.31
C ASN A 208 18.14 1.96 11.95
N ALA A 209 16.89 2.41 12.07
CA ALA A 209 16.42 3.77 11.77
C ALA A 209 16.47 4.75 12.95
N ALA A 210 16.83 4.27 14.15
CA ALA A 210 16.89 5.01 15.41
C ALA A 210 18.34 5.34 15.78
#